data_AF-A0A950K791-F1
#
_entry.id   AF-A0A950K791-F1
#
_cell.length_a   1.000
_cell.length_b   1.000
_cell.length_c   1.000
_cell.angle_alpha   90.00
_cell.angle_beta   90.00
_cell.angle_gamma   90.00
#
_symmetry.space_group_name_H-M   'P 1'
#
loop_
_entity.id
_entity.type
_entity.pdbx_description
1 polymer ?
#
loop_
_entity_poly.entity_id
_entity_poly.type
_entity_poly.pdbx_seq_one_letter_code
_entity_poly.pdbx_strand_id
1 'polypeptide(L)'
;MRARTLGLLLLGWTASCGGAETPRNVEKLAPISLHPQNGHYFQYRGKPTILITSGEHYGAVLNLDFDYDAYLKALRADGLNHTRLWSGTYREIPGSFGITENSLAPFPNRYACPWARSETPGYAHGG
;
A
#
# COMPACT_ATOMS: atom_id res chain seq x y z
N MET A 1 73.51 36.85 -15.10
CA MET A 1 72.76 36.97 -13.83
C MET A 1 71.27 36.98 -14.14
N ARG A 2 70.52 35.97 -13.67
CA ARG A 2 69.07 35.85 -13.90
C ARG A 2 68.34 36.40 -12.67
N ALA A 3 67.52 37.43 -12.83
CA ALA A 3 66.51 37.81 -11.85
C ALA A 3 65.19 37.14 -12.26
N ARG A 4 64.72 36.20 -11.44
CA ARG A 4 63.41 35.55 -11.58
C ARG A 4 62.41 36.34 -10.73
N THR A 5 61.39 36.89 -11.37
CA THR A 5 60.23 37.51 -10.70
C THR A 5 59.43 36.42 -9.98
N LEU A 6 59.29 36.54 -8.67
CA LEU A 6 58.47 35.66 -7.82
C LEU A 6 57.00 36.07 -7.95
N GLY A 7 56.13 35.08 -8.15
CA GLY A 7 54.69 35.28 -8.34
C GLY A 7 53.90 35.39 -7.03
N LEU A 8 52.63 35.76 -7.18
CA LEU A 8 51.59 35.50 -6.19
C LEU A 8 50.30 35.16 -6.93
N LEU A 9 49.95 33.87 -6.95
CA LEU A 9 48.66 33.37 -7.42
C LEU A 9 47.89 32.89 -6.18
N LEU A 10 46.91 33.70 -5.76
CA LEU A 10 45.97 33.36 -4.70
C LEU A 10 44.95 32.35 -5.26
N LEU A 11 45.04 31.08 -4.83
CA LEU A 11 43.97 30.11 -5.03
C LEU A 11 42.88 30.35 -3.98
N GLY A 12 41.76 30.96 -4.40
CA GLY A 12 40.54 30.99 -3.61
C GLY A 12 39.88 29.61 -3.61
N TRP A 13 39.76 28.99 -2.44
CA TRP A 13 38.90 27.82 -2.24
C TRP A 13 37.48 28.31 -2.01
N THR A 14 36.57 28.04 -2.95
CA THR A 14 35.14 28.16 -2.71
C THR A 14 34.64 26.88 -2.05
N ALA A 15 34.23 26.99 -0.78
CA ALA A 15 33.51 25.93 -0.09
C ALA A 15 32.11 25.79 -0.70
N SER A 16 31.91 24.75 -1.52
CA SER A 16 30.58 24.38 -1.99
C SER A 16 29.85 23.63 -0.87
N CYS A 17 29.09 24.36 -0.06
CA CYS A 17 28.04 23.78 0.78
C CYS A 17 26.84 23.43 -0.11
N GLY A 18 26.97 22.36 -0.88
CA GLY A 18 25.88 21.77 -1.65
C GLY A 18 25.85 20.28 -1.39
N GLY A 19 25.19 19.86 -0.32
CA GLY A 19 24.85 18.46 -0.14
C GLY A 19 23.97 18.04 -1.30
N ALA A 20 24.51 17.25 -2.23
CA ALA A 20 23.72 16.63 -3.27
C ALA A 20 22.74 15.66 -2.58
N GLU A 21 21.46 16.06 -2.46
CA GLU A 21 20.40 15.11 -2.16
C GLU A 21 20.47 14.02 -3.22
N THR A 22 20.71 12.78 -2.77
CA THR A 22 20.61 11.63 -3.64
C THR A 22 19.19 11.64 -4.21
N PRO A 23 18.99 11.65 -5.55
CA PRO A 23 17.65 11.73 -6.10
C PRO A 23 16.85 10.55 -5.55
N ARG A 24 15.80 10.86 -4.77
CA ARG A 24 14.82 9.85 -4.39
C ARG A 24 14.39 9.18 -5.68
N ASN A 25 14.47 7.86 -5.74
CA ASN A 25 14.02 7.12 -6.92
C ASN A 25 12.49 7.20 -6.97
N VAL A 26 11.98 8.32 -7.50
CA VAL A 26 10.56 8.70 -7.53
C VAL A 26 9.75 7.57 -8.15
N GLU A 27 10.32 6.85 -9.12
CA GLU A 27 9.67 5.70 -9.73
C GLU A 27 9.35 4.59 -8.73
N LYS A 28 10.24 4.23 -7.79
CA LYS A 28 9.96 3.15 -6.82
C LYS A 28 8.80 3.49 -5.88
N LEU A 29 8.49 4.76 -5.68
CA LEU A 29 7.45 5.23 -4.74
C LEU A 29 6.21 5.79 -5.46
N ALA A 30 6.19 5.80 -6.79
CA ALA A 30 5.06 6.32 -7.55
C ALA A 30 3.79 5.47 -7.29
N PRO A 31 2.63 6.12 -7.11
CA PRO A 31 1.33 5.44 -7.14
C PRO A 31 1.10 4.72 -8.47
N ILE A 32 0.12 3.81 -8.51
CA ILE A 32 -0.36 3.25 -9.77
C ILE A 32 -0.99 4.35 -10.63
N SER A 33 -0.74 4.34 -11.94
CA SER A 33 -1.30 5.27 -12.92
C SER A 33 -1.66 4.56 -14.21
N LEU A 34 -2.33 5.24 -15.13
CA LEU A 34 -2.43 4.75 -16.52
C LEU A 34 -1.03 4.77 -17.17
N HIS A 35 -0.80 3.84 -18.10
CA HIS A 35 0.45 3.74 -18.85
C HIS A 35 0.54 4.85 -19.90
N PRO A 36 1.66 5.61 -19.98
CA PRO A 36 1.72 6.86 -20.73
C PRO A 36 1.62 6.68 -22.26
N GLN A 37 2.05 5.54 -22.81
CA GLN A 37 1.93 5.25 -24.25
C GLN A 37 0.65 4.50 -24.62
N ASN A 38 -0.05 3.90 -23.65
CA ASN A 38 -1.29 3.15 -23.91
C ASN A 38 -2.17 3.17 -22.65
N GLY A 39 -3.13 4.09 -22.62
CA GLY A 39 -4.01 4.31 -21.47
C GLY A 39 -4.95 3.15 -21.10
N HIS A 40 -4.96 2.05 -21.86
CA HIS A 40 -5.70 0.83 -21.51
C HIS A 40 -4.96 -0.06 -20.50
N TYR A 41 -3.68 0.19 -20.23
CA TYR A 41 -2.87 -0.54 -19.25
C TYR A 41 -2.49 0.36 -18.08
N PHE A 42 -2.12 -0.24 -16.95
CA PHE A 42 -1.54 0.49 -15.83
C PHE A 42 -0.02 0.53 -15.90
N GLN A 43 0.57 1.52 -15.22
CA GLN A 43 1.98 1.57 -14.86
C GLN A 43 2.10 1.58 -13.33
N TYR A 44 3.00 0.75 -12.80
CA TYR A 44 3.37 0.76 -11.40
C TYR A 44 4.88 0.63 -11.26
N ARG A 45 5.51 1.57 -10.55
CA ARG A 45 6.96 1.63 -10.36
C ARG A 45 7.78 1.54 -11.64
N GLY A 46 7.40 2.32 -12.66
CA GLY A 46 8.05 2.36 -13.97
C GLY A 46 7.77 1.16 -14.86
N LYS A 47 6.91 0.22 -14.45
CA LYS A 47 6.63 -1.02 -15.19
C LYS A 47 5.18 -1.07 -15.68
N PRO A 48 4.93 -1.46 -16.94
CA PRO A 48 3.60 -1.87 -17.39
C PRO A 48 3.07 -2.96 -16.45
N THR A 49 1.83 -2.81 -15.98
CA THR A 49 1.24 -3.65 -14.93
C THR A 49 -0.20 -4.01 -15.27
N ILE A 50 -0.55 -5.27 -15.08
CA ILE A 50 -1.93 -5.77 -15.09
C ILE A 50 -2.27 -6.16 -13.65
N LEU A 51 -3.46 -5.80 -13.18
CA LEU A 51 -3.94 -6.22 -11.86
C LEU A 51 -4.63 -7.57 -11.99
N ILE A 52 -4.13 -8.57 -11.27
CA ILE A 52 -4.67 -9.93 -11.29
C ILE A 52 -4.68 -10.51 -9.88
N THR A 53 -5.75 -11.23 -9.56
CA THR A 53 -5.99 -11.77 -8.20
C THR A 53 -6.91 -12.99 -8.19
N SER A 54 -6.83 -13.74 -7.10
CA SER A 54 -7.84 -14.67 -6.62
C SER A 54 -8.49 -13.99 -5.40
N GLY A 55 -9.51 -13.20 -5.67
CA GLY A 55 -10.09 -12.31 -4.66
C GLY A 55 -11.02 -13.08 -3.72
N GLU A 56 -10.59 -13.25 -2.48
CA GLU A 56 -11.48 -13.62 -1.37
C GLU A 56 -12.63 -12.60 -1.22
N HIS A 57 -13.75 -13.04 -0.65
CA HIS A 57 -14.85 -12.14 -0.31
C HIS A 57 -14.33 -11.04 0.65
N TYR A 58 -14.93 -9.86 0.64
CA TYR A 58 -14.28 -8.62 1.12
C TYR A 58 -13.93 -8.53 2.62
N GLY A 59 -14.08 -9.62 3.38
CA GLY A 59 -13.96 -9.72 4.83
C GLY A 59 -12.55 -9.87 5.39
N ALA A 60 -11.52 -9.98 4.54
CA ALA A 60 -10.17 -10.37 4.95
C ALA A 60 -9.51 -9.53 6.07
N VAL A 61 -9.91 -8.27 6.26
CA VAL A 61 -9.35 -7.38 7.31
C VAL A 61 -10.33 -7.16 8.47
N LEU A 62 -11.64 -7.20 8.20
CA LEU A 62 -12.67 -6.93 9.20
C LEU A 62 -13.08 -8.19 9.98
N ASN A 63 -12.66 -9.37 9.54
CA ASN A 63 -12.93 -10.64 10.19
C ASN A 63 -11.70 -11.11 10.96
N LEU A 64 -11.78 -11.09 12.29
CA LEU A 64 -10.68 -11.50 13.17
C LEU A 64 -10.36 -13.00 13.12
N ASP A 65 -11.23 -13.81 12.51
CA ASP A 65 -11.00 -15.23 12.27
C ASP A 65 -10.38 -15.51 10.90
N PHE A 66 -10.23 -14.50 10.04
CA PHE A 66 -9.60 -14.66 8.74
C PHE A 66 -8.07 -14.56 8.84
N ASP A 67 -7.36 -15.60 8.41
CA ASP A 67 -5.90 -15.60 8.34
C ASP A 67 -5.41 -14.86 7.08
N TYR A 68 -5.36 -13.53 7.17
CA TYR A 68 -4.90 -12.70 6.06
C TYR A 68 -3.40 -12.91 5.75
N ASP A 69 -2.60 -13.35 6.71
CA ASP A 69 -1.18 -13.63 6.47
C ASP A 69 -1.01 -14.85 5.56
N ALA A 70 -1.74 -15.94 5.84
CA ALA A 70 -1.78 -17.11 4.97
C ALA A 70 -2.33 -16.76 3.59
N TYR A 71 -3.41 -15.99 3.51
CA TYR A 71 -4.00 -15.54 2.25
C TYR A 71 -3.03 -14.70 1.42
N LEU A 72 -2.39 -13.68 1.99
CA LEU A 72 -1.43 -12.84 1.28
C LEU A 72 -0.17 -13.61 0.85
N LYS A 73 0.25 -14.61 1.64
CA LYS A 73 1.34 -15.53 1.24
C LYS A 73 0.93 -16.39 0.06
N ALA A 74 -0.31 -16.89 0.01
CA ALA A 74 -0.83 -17.65 -1.12
C ALA A 74 -0.89 -16.79 -2.39
N LEU A 75 -1.49 -15.59 -2.31
CA LEU A 75 -1.50 -14.65 -3.44
C LEU A 75 -0.09 -14.38 -3.98
N ARG A 76 0.88 -14.15 -3.08
CA ARG A 76 2.28 -13.93 -3.46
C ARG A 76 2.88 -15.17 -4.14
N ALA A 77 2.64 -16.37 -3.60
CA ALA A 77 3.18 -17.61 -4.14
C ALA A 77 2.70 -17.86 -5.59
N ASP A 78 1.45 -17.48 -5.88
CA ASP A 78 0.85 -17.59 -7.20
C ASP A 78 1.14 -16.40 -8.14
N GLY A 79 1.95 -15.43 -7.69
CA GLY A 79 2.30 -14.25 -8.49
C GLY A 79 1.17 -13.23 -8.66
N LEU A 80 0.14 -13.29 -7.82
CA LEU A 80 -1.00 -12.38 -7.82
C LEU A 80 -0.63 -11.08 -7.10
N ASN A 81 -1.10 -9.94 -7.61
CA ASN A 81 -0.58 -8.62 -7.23
C ASN A 81 -1.65 -7.63 -6.74
N HIS A 82 -2.87 -8.12 -6.57
CA HIS A 82 -4.01 -7.31 -6.15
C HIS A 82 -4.88 -8.10 -5.17
N THR A 83 -5.68 -7.41 -4.36
CA THR A 83 -6.82 -7.97 -3.63
C THR A 83 -7.80 -6.84 -3.30
N ARG A 84 -9.06 -7.17 -3.03
CA ARG A 84 -10.10 -6.21 -2.67
C ARG A 84 -10.61 -6.51 -1.27
N LEU A 85 -10.92 -5.46 -0.52
CA LEU A 85 -11.44 -5.57 0.84
C LEU A 85 -12.40 -4.42 1.13
N TRP A 86 -13.25 -4.59 2.14
CA TRP A 86 -14.04 -3.49 2.70
C TRP A 86 -13.35 -2.88 3.92
N SER A 87 -13.52 -1.59 4.11
CA SER A 87 -12.87 -0.83 5.19
C SER A 87 -13.46 -1.07 6.59
N GLY A 88 -14.37 -2.06 6.73
CA GLY A 88 -15.05 -2.37 7.98
C GLY A 88 -16.21 -1.44 8.32
N THR A 89 -16.73 -0.65 7.38
CA THR A 89 -17.95 0.15 7.58
C THR A 89 -19.22 -0.65 7.35
N TYR A 90 -19.10 -1.80 6.69
CA TYR A 90 -20.18 -2.73 6.41
C TYR A 90 -19.66 -4.16 6.67
N ARG A 91 -20.56 -5.02 7.15
CA ARG A 91 -20.46 -6.49 7.12
C ARG A 91 -21.82 -7.08 6.77
N GLU A 92 -21.82 -8.30 6.26
CA GLU A 92 -23.05 -9.05 6.02
C GLU A 92 -23.60 -9.68 7.31
N ILE A 93 -24.89 -10.04 7.29
CA ILE A 93 -25.52 -10.80 8.36
C ILE A 93 -25.20 -12.28 8.15
N PRO A 94 -24.86 -13.06 9.20
CA PRO A 94 -24.66 -14.51 9.07
C PRO A 94 -25.83 -15.20 8.34
N GLY A 95 -25.51 -16.07 7.38
CA GLY A 95 -26.50 -16.74 6.52
C GLY A 95 -26.97 -15.95 5.29
N SER A 96 -26.51 -14.71 5.12
CA SER A 96 -26.76 -13.93 3.90
C SER A 96 -26.31 -14.72 2.66
N PHE A 97 -27.17 -14.73 1.64
CA PHE A 97 -26.94 -15.39 0.34
C PHE A 97 -26.68 -16.91 0.40
N GLY A 98 -26.91 -17.57 1.56
CA GLY A 98 -26.66 -19.01 1.72
C GLY A 98 -25.18 -19.39 1.72
N ILE A 99 -24.27 -18.44 1.98
CA ILE A 99 -22.82 -18.68 2.03
C ILE A 99 -22.46 -19.27 3.41
N THR A 100 -21.88 -20.46 3.44
CA THR A 100 -21.59 -21.21 4.68
C THR A 100 -20.39 -20.68 5.45
N GLU A 101 -19.34 -20.26 4.75
CA GLU A 101 -18.09 -19.74 5.33
C GLU A 101 -17.85 -18.30 4.89
N ASN A 102 -18.86 -17.47 5.12
CA ASN A 102 -18.86 -16.09 4.66
C ASN A 102 -17.85 -15.24 5.45
N SER A 103 -16.67 -15.01 4.86
CA SER A 103 -15.63 -14.17 5.47
C SER A 103 -16.12 -12.74 5.76
N LEU A 104 -17.17 -12.26 5.08
CA LEU A 104 -17.77 -10.93 5.25
C LEU A 104 -18.90 -10.88 6.27
N ALA A 105 -19.26 -12.00 6.90
CA ALA A 105 -20.18 -12.08 8.03
C ALA A 105 -19.46 -12.66 9.27
N PRO A 106 -18.53 -11.90 9.91
CA PRO A 106 -17.78 -12.41 11.06
C PRO A 106 -18.69 -12.84 12.21
N PHE A 107 -18.27 -13.86 12.94
CA PHE A 107 -18.96 -14.33 14.14
C PHE A 107 -19.12 -13.21 15.19
N PRO A 108 -20.07 -13.37 16.14
CA PRO A 108 -20.22 -12.43 17.25
C PRO A 108 -18.88 -12.15 17.94
N ASN A 109 -18.57 -10.86 18.16
CA ASN A 109 -17.32 -10.38 18.74
C ASN A 109 -16.03 -10.64 17.92
N ARG A 110 -16.17 -11.06 16.66
CA ARG A 110 -15.04 -11.30 15.73
C ARG A 110 -14.98 -10.31 14.57
N TYR A 111 -15.81 -9.26 14.64
CA TYR A 111 -15.83 -8.17 13.68
C TYR A 111 -14.96 -7.00 14.18
N ALA A 112 -13.98 -6.61 13.36
CA ALA A 112 -13.20 -5.39 13.52
C ALA A 112 -13.82 -4.27 12.70
N CYS A 113 -14.43 -3.29 13.37
CA CYS A 113 -14.93 -2.07 12.76
C CYS A 113 -13.98 -0.89 13.02
N PRO A 114 -14.05 0.19 12.22
CA PRO A 114 -13.19 1.36 12.37
C PRO A 114 -13.57 2.27 13.55
N TRP A 115 -14.61 1.91 14.32
CA TRP A 115 -15.10 2.69 15.46
C TRP A 115 -15.04 1.87 16.74
N ALA A 116 -14.73 2.53 17.87
CA ALA A 116 -14.80 1.89 19.18
C ALA A 116 -16.25 1.50 19.52
N ARG A 117 -16.40 0.44 20.32
CA ARG A 117 -17.70 0.07 20.89
C ARG A 117 -18.16 1.10 21.91
N SER A 118 -19.45 1.44 21.89
CA SER A 118 -20.08 2.31 22.87
C SER A 118 -20.52 1.52 24.10
N GLU A 119 -20.49 2.14 25.29
CA GLU A 119 -21.14 1.59 26.50
C GLU A 119 -22.65 1.89 26.53
N THR A 120 -23.13 2.82 25.70
CA THR A 120 -24.55 3.12 25.55
C THR A 120 -25.23 2.00 24.75
N PRO A 121 -26.29 1.36 25.27
CA PRO A 121 -27.04 0.36 24.52
C PRO A 121 -27.53 0.90 23.17
N GLY A 122 -27.21 0.18 22.09
CA GLY A 122 -27.54 0.54 20.72
C GLY A 122 -27.89 -0.68 19.87
N TYR A 123 -27.74 -0.56 18.55
CA TYR A 123 -27.96 -1.68 17.64
C TYR A 123 -26.93 -2.79 17.91
N ALA A 124 -27.39 -4.02 18.21
CA ALA A 124 -26.51 -5.13 18.61
C ALA A 124 -25.38 -5.45 17.60
N HIS A 125 -25.58 -5.14 16.32
CA HIS A 125 -24.57 -5.35 15.27
C HIS A 125 -23.81 -4.08 14.87
N GLY A 126 -24.04 -2.94 15.51
CA GLY A 126 -23.39 -1.65 15.30
C GLY A 126 -22.74 -1.09 16.58
N GLY A 127 -21.96 -0.02 16.44
CA GLY A 127 -21.07 0.61 17.43
C GLY A 127 -21.54 0.56 18.88
#